data_AF-A0A5Q0U1K2-F1
#
_entry.id   AF-A0A5Q0U1K2-F1
#
_cell.length_a   1.000
_cell.length_b   1.000
_cell.length_c   1.000
_cell.angle_alpha   90.00
_cell.angle_beta   90.00
_cell.angle_gamma   90.00
#
_symmetry.space_group_name_H-M   'P 1'
#
loop_
_entity.id
_entity.type
_entity.pdbx_description
1 polymer ?
#
loop_
_entity_poly.entity_id
_entity_poly.type
_entity_poly.pdbx_seq_one_letter_code
_entity_poly.pdbx_strand_id
1 'polypeptide(L)'
;MLVNSIKLTETLALFARFINKAVHQYNGNDNRDQDKSSWPAERCRRSLMWVKLSNSGDPLKLLVPSYSWKTICGWSNYSGFLLDYLLNNLIDKVTSQKIIERAMGYRGTKSVTGLNKPTSQTKSVTVKAQRVDGSWCIKPAVNKNLMHLRYTLMGFERGYQTRIPSNQINIRRLTTIHVPHNQMNPWFLTGFSDAEGSFSILVQHNIKYNTNWRIKAVFAIGLHKKDTAILEKIQTMLGVGNIHKHGKDSVQFRVDSIKELQIILDHFDKYPLMSAKIADYILFKKAFNIIKAGEHLNKEGLLKIIGIKASLNLGLSPNLKESFPNFVLVSRPEYSFKEIIHPEWVAGFISGDGSFNIKTSSSISSKLSSRVQLRFGVGLNLRDKELIQGLVVFFNLEQGKHIHTTSDSVHLEISKFTDIVNIIIPFFDKYPIQGIKSLDFSDFKKVASIMENKGHLTLNGYNNIVSIKEGMNKNRL
;
A
#
# COMPACT_ATOMS: atom_id res chain seq x y z
N MET A 1 12.54 -68.93 -4.78
CA MET A 1 13.82 -68.52 -5.42
C MET A 1 13.61 -67.74 -6.74
N LEU A 2 12.65 -66.82 -6.82
CA LEU A 2 12.52 -65.92 -8.01
C LEU A 2 11.83 -64.57 -7.73
N VAL A 3 11.63 -64.18 -6.46
CA VAL A 3 11.04 -62.88 -6.07
C VAL A 3 12.03 -61.98 -5.30
N ASN A 4 13.21 -62.49 -4.94
CA ASN A 4 14.24 -61.73 -4.24
C ASN A 4 15.38 -61.19 -5.13
N SER A 5 15.39 -61.48 -6.44
CA SER A 5 16.43 -60.94 -7.35
C SER A 5 16.05 -59.60 -8.00
N ILE A 6 14.76 -59.21 -8.01
CA ILE A 6 14.29 -57.95 -8.62
C ILE A 6 14.43 -56.76 -7.65
N LYS A 7 14.40 -57.02 -6.33
CA LYS A 7 14.60 -55.96 -5.32
C LYS A 7 16.06 -55.58 -5.09
N LEU A 8 17.03 -56.42 -5.49
CA LEU A 8 18.46 -56.15 -5.28
C LEU A 8 19.06 -55.27 -6.39
N THR A 9 18.51 -55.34 -7.61
CA THR A 9 18.98 -54.59 -8.79
C THR A 9 18.51 -53.13 -8.77
N GLU A 10 17.33 -52.83 -8.22
CA GLU A 10 16.84 -51.45 -8.06
C GLU A 10 17.57 -50.69 -6.94
N THR A 11 18.01 -51.37 -5.88
CA THR A 11 18.80 -50.77 -4.80
C THR A 11 20.24 -50.44 -5.19
N LEU A 12 20.85 -51.22 -6.09
CA LEU A 12 22.22 -50.94 -6.60
C LEU A 12 22.25 -49.81 -7.64
N ALA A 13 21.19 -49.63 -8.42
CA ALA A 13 21.07 -48.53 -9.39
C ALA A 13 20.85 -47.15 -8.74
N LEU A 14 20.23 -47.11 -7.55
CA LEU A 14 20.06 -45.88 -6.76
C LEU A 14 21.34 -45.49 -5.99
N PHE A 15 22.16 -46.46 -5.57
CA PHE A 15 23.43 -46.21 -4.88
C PHE A 15 24.51 -45.66 -5.84
N ALA A 16 24.54 -46.13 -7.09
CA ALA A 16 25.46 -45.64 -8.13
C ALA A 16 25.16 -44.19 -8.60
N ARG A 17 23.92 -43.69 -8.40
CA ARG A 17 23.55 -42.29 -8.68
C ARG A 17 23.90 -41.32 -7.54
N PHE A 18 24.17 -41.83 -6.34
CA PHE A 18 24.53 -41.01 -5.18
C PHE A 18 26.04 -40.73 -5.08
N ILE A 19 26.89 -41.63 -5.60
CA ILE A 19 28.36 -41.48 -5.58
C ILE A 19 28.87 -40.51 -6.66
N ASN A 20 28.17 -40.34 -7.79
CA ASN A 20 28.60 -39.45 -8.88
C ASN A 20 28.25 -37.96 -8.72
N LYS A 21 27.70 -37.55 -7.56
CA LYS A 21 27.39 -36.12 -7.28
C LYS A 21 28.20 -35.53 -6.12
N ALA A 22 29.19 -36.26 -5.61
CA ALA A 22 30.02 -35.86 -4.47
C ALA A 22 31.55 -35.87 -4.76
N VAL A 23 31.98 -35.82 -6.03
CA VAL A 23 33.41 -35.89 -6.43
C VAL A 23 33.94 -34.63 -7.12
N HIS A 24 33.24 -33.48 -7.09
CA HIS A 24 33.87 -32.22 -7.50
C HIS A 24 33.51 -31.05 -6.58
N GLN A 25 34.02 -31.11 -5.34
CA GLN A 25 34.47 -29.93 -4.60
C GLN A 25 35.27 -30.36 -3.37
N TYR A 26 36.50 -29.84 -3.28
CA TYR A 26 37.45 -29.85 -2.15
C TYR A 26 38.35 -31.08 -1.91
N ASN A 27 39.60 -30.95 -2.38
CA ASN A 27 40.88 -30.95 -1.63
C ASN A 27 42.00 -30.76 -2.69
N GLY A 28 43.08 -29.97 -2.58
CA GLY A 28 43.72 -29.26 -1.48
C GLY A 28 45.25 -29.50 -1.60
N ASN A 29 46.04 -28.43 -1.83
CA ASN A 29 47.54 -28.31 -1.82
C ASN A 29 48.34 -29.10 -2.89
N ASP A 30 49.49 -28.64 -3.44
CA ASP A 30 50.65 -28.00 -2.81
C ASP A 30 51.58 -27.27 -3.83
N ASN A 31 52.26 -26.21 -3.34
CA ASN A 31 53.58 -25.63 -3.68
C ASN A 31 54.11 -25.48 -5.13
N ARG A 32 54.44 -24.22 -5.52
CA ARG A 32 55.84 -23.73 -5.68
C ARG A 32 55.97 -22.24 -6.07
N ASP A 33 56.92 -21.60 -5.38
CA ASP A 33 57.91 -20.62 -5.85
C ASP A 33 57.62 -19.10 -5.96
N GLN A 34 58.39 -18.40 -5.11
CA GLN A 34 59.26 -17.24 -5.36
C GLN A 34 58.74 -15.80 -5.16
N ASP A 35 59.10 -15.25 -3.99
CA ASP A 35 60.06 -14.14 -3.84
C ASP A 35 59.84 -12.84 -4.67
N LYS A 36 59.42 -11.75 -4.00
CA LYS A 36 60.28 -10.59 -3.65
C LYS A 36 59.51 -9.30 -3.32
N SER A 37 60.03 -8.62 -2.30
CA SER A 37 60.19 -7.16 -2.17
C SER A 37 59.08 -6.29 -1.54
N SER A 38 59.43 -5.82 -0.33
CA SER A 38 59.43 -4.43 0.16
C SER A 38 58.14 -3.60 0.32
N TRP A 39 57.85 -3.33 1.60
CA TRP A 39 57.22 -2.16 2.25
C TRP A 39 57.68 -0.78 1.69
N PRO A 40 57.15 0.40 2.14
CA PRO A 40 55.88 0.76 2.81
C PRO A 40 55.19 2.05 2.25
N ALA A 41 53.99 2.33 2.80
CA ALA A 41 53.36 3.62 3.11
C ALA A 41 53.78 4.92 2.38
N GLU A 42 52.79 5.67 1.84
CA GLU A 42 52.83 7.13 1.87
C GLU A 42 51.44 7.79 1.81
N ARG A 43 51.21 8.72 2.74
CA ARG A 43 50.14 9.73 2.71
C ARG A 43 50.46 10.74 1.61
N CYS A 44 49.45 11.18 0.85
CA CYS A 44 49.41 12.58 0.41
C CYS A 44 47.99 13.10 0.13
N ARG A 45 47.72 14.28 0.70
CA ARG A 45 46.60 15.17 0.38
C ARG A 45 46.77 15.70 -1.05
N ARG A 46 45.67 15.88 -1.79
CA ARG A 46 45.48 17.05 -2.68
C ARG A 46 44.00 17.26 -2.99
N SER A 47 43.47 18.34 -2.44
CA SER A 47 42.28 19.05 -2.93
C SER A 47 42.57 19.64 -4.30
N LEU A 48 41.60 19.71 -5.22
CA LEU A 48 41.53 20.77 -6.24
C LEU A 48 40.13 20.89 -6.87
N MET A 49 39.58 22.10 -6.71
CA MET A 49 38.76 22.95 -7.59
C MET A 49 37.43 22.50 -8.23
N TRP A 50 36.41 23.28 -7.89
CA TRP A 50 35.08 23.39 -8.50
C TRP A 50 35.13 24.06 -9.88
N VAL A 51 34.34 23.54 -10.82
CA VAL A 51 33.96 24.23 -12.07
C VAL A 51 32.61 24.93 -11.89
N LYS A 52 32.57 26.19 -12.34
CA LYS A 52 31.47 27.15 -12.29
C LYS A 52 30.44 26.80 -13.39
N LEU A 53 29.20 26.46 -13.03
CA LEU A 53 28.11 26.31 -14.00
C LEU A 53 27.54 27.68 -14.36
N SER A 54 27.42 27.93 -15.66
CA SER A 54 26.88 29.16 -16.25
C SER A 54 25.40 29.00 -16.60
N ASN A 55 24.67 30.09 -16.35
CA ASN A 55 23.43 30.52 -17.01
C ASN A 55 22.09 30.05 -16.42
N SER A 56 21.59 30.90 -15.52
CA SER A 56 20.19 31.32 -15.47
C SER A 56 19.75 31.94 -16.79
N GLY A 57 18.52 31.64 -17.25
CA GLY A 57 17.77 32.61 -18.07
C GLY A 57 17.21 32.18 -19.42
N ASP A 58 17.06 30.88 -19.74
CA ASP A 58 16.37 30.48 -20.98
C ASP A 58 15.14 29.58 -20.75
N PRO A 59 14.03 29.83 -21.47
CA PRO A 59 12.78 29.07 -21.37
C PRO A 59 12.93 27.62 -21.87
N LEU A 60 12.39 26.67 -21.11
CA LEU A 60 12.25 25.26 -21.48
C LEU A 60 11.48 25.15 -22.82
N LYS A 61 12.20 24.83 -23.90
CA LYS A 61 11.63 24.46 -25.19
C LYS A 61 11.00 23.06 -25.07
N LEU A 62 9.70 22.97 -25.38
CA LEU A 62 8.98 21.71 -25.51
C LEU A 62 9.42 21.00 -26.80
N LEU A 63 9.99 19.81 -26.71
CA LEU A 63 10.33 18.96 -27.86
C LEU A 63 9.22 17.91 -28.04
N VAL A 64 8.55 17.92 -29.18
CA VAL A 64 7.56 16.91 -29.58
C VAL A 64 8.21 15.97 -30.60
N PRO A 65 8.29 14.64 -30.34
CA PRO A 65 8.73 13.69 -31.35
C PRO A 65 7.66 13.51 -32.42
N SER A 66 8.01 13.75 -33.69
CA SER A 66 7.19 13.36 -34.84
C SER A 66 7.57 11.94 -35.27
N TYR A 67 6.77 10.94 -34.91
CA TYR A 67 6.84 9.64 -35.59
C TYR A 67 5.60 9.46 -36.47
N SER A 68 5.81 9.56 -37.78
CA SER A 68 4.85 9.17 -38.80
C SER A 68 4.88 7.65 -38.97
N TRP A 69 3.74 7.03 -38.77
CA TRP A 69 3.46 5.63 -39.07
C TRP A 69 3.51 5.39 -40.59
N LYS A 70 4.43 4.53 -41.07
CA LYS A 70 4.25 3.73 -42.30
C LYS A 70 5.30 2.61 -42.40
N THR A 71 4.79 1.41 -42.64
CA THR A 71 5.43 0.16 -43.18
C THR A 71 6.48 -0.56 -42.32
N ILE A 72 6.54 -1.89 -42.17
CA ILE A 72 5.73 -3.08 -42.54
C ILE A 72 6.37 -4.27 -41.76
N CYS A 73 5.53 -5.22 -41.33
CA CYS A 73 5.69 -6.68 -41.15
C CYS A 73 7.03 -7.35 -40.77
N GLY A 74 6.95 -8.35 -39.87
CA GLY A 74 7.75 -9.59 -39.93
C GLY A 74 8.35 -10.10 -38.61
N TRP A 75 7.84 -11.23 -38.11
CA TRP A 75 8.60 -12.22 -37.31
C TRP A 75 9.89 -12.63 -38.07
N SER A 76 11.03 -13.08 -37.51
CA SER A 76 11.31 -13.98 -36.38
C SER A 76 12.80 -13.96 -36.02
N ASN A 77 13.14 -14.25 -34.74
CA ASN A 77 14.30 -14.99 -34.20
C ASN A 77 15.78 -14.72 -34.59
N TYR A 78 16.60 -14.51 -33.53
CA TYR A 78 18.06 -14.69 -33.38
C TYR A 78 18.96 -13.93 -34.39
N SER A 79 20.16 -13.43 -34.11
CA SER A 79 21.17 -13.54 -33.06
C SER A 79 22.10 -12.32 -33.20
N GLY A 80 22.67 -11.82 -32.10
CA GLY A 80 23.59 -10.68 -32.12
C GLY A 80 24.92 -10.94 -32.84
N PHE A 81 25.53 -9.86 -33.35
CA PHE A 81 26.93 -9.48 -33.14
C PHE A 81 27.22 -8.14 -33.86
N LEU A 82 27.98 -7.27 -33.19
CA LEU A 82 28.66 -6.06 -33.70
C LEU A 82 27.85 -4.98 -34.42
N LEU A 83 27.68 -3.82 -33.78
CA LEU A 83 28.11 -2.54 -34.38
C LEU A 83 28.33 -1.48 -33.28
N ASP A 84 29.38 -1.68 -32.49
CA ASP A 84 29.94 -0.65 -31.61
C ASP A 84 31.27 -0.20 -32.23
N TYR A 85 31.22 0.44 -33.40
CA TYR A 85 32.33 1.19 -34.02
C TYR A 85 31.87 1.88 -35.32
N LEU A 86 31.19 3.01 -35.20
CA LEU A 86 31.01 4.07 -36.20
C LEU A 86 30.36 5.24 -35.43
N LEU A 87 30.99 5.72 -34.37
CA LEU A 87 31.89 6.88 -34.44
C LEU A 87 31.40 7.92 -35.46
N ASN A 88 30.77 8.96 -34.91
CA ASN A 88 31.25 10.33 -35.05
C ASN A 88 31.68 10.73 -36.47
N ASN A 89 30.76 11.26 -37.26
CA ASN A 89 31.00 12.35 -38.21
C ASN A 89 29.67 12.86 -38.79
N LEU A 90 29.62 14.18 -39.06
CA LEU A 90 28.52 15.01 -39.61
C LEU A 90 27.62 15.64 -38.52
N ILE A 91 27.98 16.79 -37.95
CA ILE A 91 28.04 18.15 -38.54
C ILE A 91 26.71 18.56 -39.19
N ASP A 92 25.99 19.41 -38.44
CA ASP A 92 25.21 20.58 -38.81
C ASP A 92 24.53 20.65 -40.19
N LYS A 93 23.20 20.85 -40.16
CA LYS A 93 22.56 21.90 -40.97
C LYS A 93 21.21 22.33 -40.40
N VAL A 94 21.21 23.55 -39.86
CA VAL A 94 20.03 24.37 -39.54
C VAL A 94 19.46 24.94 -40.84
N THR A 95 18.14 24.93 -41.01
CA THR A 95 17.45 25.80 -41.98
C THR A 95 16.20 26.47 -41.39
N SER A 96 16.35 27.78 -41.22
CA SER A 96 15.39 28.91 -41.15
C SER A 96 14.06 28.80 -40.38
N GLN A 97 13.98 29.57 -39.29
CA GLN A 97 12.75 30.13 -38.72
C GLN A 97 12.41 31.48 -39.38
N LYS A 98 11.12 31.76 -39.54
CA LYS A 98 10.57 33.13 -39.68
C LYS A 98 9.71 33.40 -38.44
N ILE A 99 10.12 34.33 -37.58
CA ILE A 99 9.27 34.94 -36.55
C ILE A 99 9.31 36.46 -36.76
N ILE A 100 8.13 37.08 -36.67
CA ILE A 100 7.90 38.52 -36.86
C ILE A 100 8.11 39.27 -35.55
N GLU A 101 8.96 40.30 -35.58
CA GLU A 101 9.49 41.10 -34.46
C GLU A 101 8.52 42.10 -33.79
N ARG A 102 7.18 41.93 -33.84
CA ARG A 102 6.26 43.01 -33.40
C ARG A 102 5.31 42.73 -32.22
N ALA A 103 5.46 41.68 -31.43
CA ALA A 103 4.48 41.43 -30.35
C ALA A 103 5.02 40.84 -29.04
N MET A 104 6.18 41.28 -28.55
CA MET A 104 6.67 40.89 -27.22
C MET A 104 7.11 42.11 -26.40
N GLY A 105 6.11 42.90 -26.00
CA GLY A 105 6.24 43.95 -24.99
C GLY A 105 5.64 43.51 -23.66
N TYR A 106 6.42 43.72 -22.59
CA TYR A 106 6.10 43.61 -21.17
C TYR A 106 4.61 43.47 -20.79
N ARG A 107 4.24 42.33 -20.22
CA ARG A 107 3.02 42.20 -19.40
C ARG A 107 3.36 41.65 -18.02
N GLY A 108 3.45 42.55 -17.06
CA GLY A 108 3.16 42.21 -15.66
C GLY A 108 1.68 41.80 -15.55
N THR A 109 1.40 40.71 -14.86
CA THR A 109 0.04 40.24 -14.65
C THR A 109 -0.68 41.16 -13.65
N LYS A 110 -1.89 41.61 -14.02
CA LYS A 110 -2.84 42.23 -13.10
C LYS A 110 -3.86 41.16 -12.72
N SER A 111 -3.93 40.77 -11.44
CA SER A 111 -5.05 39.98 -10.94
C SER A 111 -6.12 40.92 -10.39
N VAL A 112 -7.35 40.76 -10.87
CA VAL A 112 -8.54 41.46 -10.36
C VAL A 112 -9.31 40.44 -9.53
N THR A 113 -9.45 40.68 -8.23
CA THR A 113 -10.28 39.85 -7.35
C THR A 113 -11.66 40.50 -7.22
N GLY A 114 -12.70 39.83 -7.74
CA GLY A 114 -14.09 40.22 -7.55
C GLY A 114 -14.65 39.61 -6.26
N LEU A 115 -15.10 40.45 -5.33
CA LEU A 115 -15.91 40.03 -4.18
C LEU A 115 -17.38 40.08 -4.60
N ASN A 116 -18.02 38.92 -4.73
CA ASN A 116 -19.46 38.84 -4.95
C ASN A 116 -20.20 39.20 -3.66
N LYS A 117 -20.85 40.37 -3.63
CA LYS A 117 -21.97 40.66 -2.72
C LYS A 117 -23.17 41.12 -3.58
N PRO A 118 -24.40 40.70 -3.24
CA PRO A 118 -25.58 41.05 -4.02
C PRO A 118 -26.05 42.44 -3.58
N THR A 119 -25.63 43.47 -4.29
CA THR A 119 -26.36 44.73 -4.54
C THR A 119 -25.45 45.68 -5.33
N SER A 120 -26.07 46.45 -6.21
CA SER A 120 -25.48 47.22 -7.31
C SER A 120 -24.47 48.30 -6.86
N GLN A 121 -23.18 47.95 -6.88
CA GLN A 121 -22.03 48.78 -7.31
C GLN A 121 -20.73 48.00 -7.05
N THR A 122 -20.14 47.41 -8.09
CA THR A 122 -18.89 46.65 -8.02
C THR A 122 -17.67 47.58 -8.03
N LYS A 123 -16.99 47.75 -6.88
CA LYS A 123 -15.65 48.35 -6.83
C LYS A 123 -14.59 47.26 -7.08
N SER A 124 -13.89 47.33 -8.20
CA SER A 124 -12.73 46.49 -8.50
C SER A 124 -11.46 47.09 -7.89
N VAL A 125 -10.73 46.29 -7.11
CA VAL A 125 -9.41 46.69 -6.59
C VAL A 125 -8.33 46.03 -7.46
N THR A 126 -7.44 46.83 -8.03
CA THR A 126 -6.33 46.34 -8.86
C THR A 126 -5.03 46.46 -8.08
N VAL A 127 -4.35 45.33 -7.82
CA VAL A 127 -3.04 45.34 -7.16
C VAL A 127 -1.95 45.04 -8.19
N LYS A 128 -0.92 45.88 -8.26
CA LYS A 128 0.29 45.61 -9.05
C LYS A 128 1.27 44.81 -8.19
N ALA A 129 1.67 43.63 -8.64
CA ALA A 129 2.77 42.89 -8.03
C ALA A 129 4.08 43.22 -8.76
N GLN A 130 5.07 43.74 -8.03
CA GLN A 130 6.41 43.98 -8.53
C GLN A 130 7.35 42.90 -7.99
N ARG A 131 8.04 42.16 -8.88
CA ARG A 131 9.12 41.27 -8.45
C ARG A 131 10.39 42.09 -8.26
N VAL A 132 11.04 41.90 -7.13
CA VAL A 132 12.36 42.46 -6.84
C VAL A 132 13.38 41.37 -7.14
N ASP A 133 14.15 41.55 -8.21
CA ASP A 133 15.33 40.72 -8.50
C ASP A 133 16.56 41.36 -7.84
N GLY A 134 17.31 40.55 -7.08
CA GLY A 134 18.60 40.92 -6.52
C GLY A 134 18.70 40.70 -5.02
N SER A 135 19.34 39.61 -4.60
CA SER A 135 19.90 39.47 -3.25
C SER A 135 21.42 39.46 -3.37
N TRP A 136 22.08 40.56 -3.00
CA TRP A 136 23.55 40.63 -2.95
C TRP A 136 24.05 40.21 -1.56
N CYS A 137 25.04 39.33 -1.52
CA CYS A 137 25.75 38.90 -0.31
C CYS A 137 27.16 39.51 -0.32
N ILE A 138 27.49 40.33 0.67
CA ILE A 138 28.87 40.80 0.87
C ILE A 138 29.59 39.74 1.73
N LYS A 139 30.74 39.23 1.26
CA LYS A 139 31.64 38.38 2.07
C LYS A 139 32.51 39.28 2.96
N PRO A 140 32.47 39.17 4.30
CA PRO A 140 33.44 39.85 5.16
C PRO A 140 34.71 39.00 5.30
N ALA A 141 35.86 39.67 5.38
CA ALA A 141 37.11 39.04 5.78
C ALA A 141 37.03 38.65 7.27
N VAL A 142 37.35 37.38 7.55
CA VAL A 142 37.67 36.78 8.86
C VAL A 142 36.53 36.73 9.90
N ASN A 143 36.02 35.49 10.10
CA ASN A 143 35.28 34.96 11.26
C ASN A 143 34.20 35.85 11.91
N LYS A 144 32.98 35.86 11.31
CA LYS A 144 31.65 35.68 11.96
C LYS A 144 30.52 35.76 10.91
N ASN A 145 29.40 35.10 11.21
CA ASN A 145 28.26 34.73 10.35
C ASN A 145 27.81 35.72 9.23
N LEU A 146 27.43 35.15 8.07
CA LEU A 146 26.82 35.81 6.91
C LEU A 146 25.56 36.62 7.30
N MET A 147 25.58 37.94 7.10
CA MET A 147 24.40 38.80 7.25
C MET A 147 23.66 38.91 5.92
N HIS A 148 22.41 38.45 5.87
CA HIS A 148 21.46 38.77 4.79
C HIS A 148 20.62 39.98 5.20
N LEU A 149 20.85 41.14 4.58
CA LEU A 149 19.99 42.32 4.74
C LEU A 149 18.69 42.11 3.93
N ARG A 150 17.56 41.97 4.63
CA ARG A 150 16.22 42.14 4.03
C ARG A 150 15.81 43.59 4.20
N TYR A 151 15.76 44.36 3.12
CA TYR A 151 15.10 45.66 3.12
C TYR A 151 13.59 45.45 3.12
N THR A 152 12.93 45.72 4.25
CA THR A 152 11.50 46.03 4.30
C THR A 152 11.34 47.53 4.21
N LEU A 153 10.56 47.95 3.21
CA LEU A 153 10.10 49.32 2.97
C LEU A 153 9.38 49.83 4.22
N MET A 154 10.02 50.71 5.01
CA MET A 154 9.35 51.43 6.08
C MET A 154 8.85 52.76 5.53
N GLY A 155 7.51 52.88 5.50
CA GLY A 155 6.84 54.16 5.42
C GLY A 155 7.26 55.05 6.58
N PHE A 156 7.26 56.35 6.30
CA PHE A 156 7.51 57.46 7.20
C PHE A 156 6.97 57.22 8.62
N GLU A 157 7.83 57.35 9.64
CA GLU A 157 7.53 58.12 10.84
C GLU A 157 8.82 58.36 11.66
N ARG A 158 9.00 59.63 12.03
CA ARG A 158 10.15 60.14 12.78
C ARG A 158 9.94 59.93 14.27
N GLY A 159 10.96 59.38 14.93
CA GLY A 159 11.39 59.72 16.29
C GLY A 159 10.48 59.33 17.46
N TYR A 160 10.89 58.30 18.22
CA TYR A 160 10.91 58.33 19.69
C TYR A 160 12.03 57.42 20.22
N GLN A 161 12.85 57.95 21.12
CA GLN A 161 13.79 57.20 21.96
C GLN A 161 13.03 56.70 23.20
N THR A 162 12.72 55.41 23.27
CA THR A 162 12.51 54.69 24.54
C THR A 162 12.51 53.19 24.28
N ARG A 163 13.42 52.47 24.93
CA ARG A 163 13.43 51.00 24.99
C ARG A 163 12.26 50.54 25.85
N ILE A 164 11.20 50.05 25.24
CA ILE A 164 10.16 49.26 25.91
C ILE A 164 10.43 47.79 25.54
N PRO A 165 10.70 46.89 26.50
CA PRO A 165 10.74 45.46 26.21
C PRO A 165 9.30 44.99 26.00
N SER A 166 8.83 44.98 24.75
CA SER A 166 7.53 44.38 24.44
C SER A 166 7.69 42.87 24.58
N ASN A 167 7.07 42.30 25.61
CA ASN A 167 6.83 40.86 25.73
C ASN A 167 6.40 40.31 24.38
N GLN A 168 7.06 39.26 23.91
CA GLN A 168 6.71 38.55 22.70
C GLN A 168 5.22 38.20 22.74
N ILE A 169 4.41 38.95 22.00
CA ILE A 169 3.08 38.49 21.62
C ILE A 169 3.37 37.28 20.74
N ASN A 170 3.25 36.10 21.35
CA ASN A 170 3.18 34.84 20.64
C ASN A 170 1.93 34.93 19.77
N ILE A 171 2.10 35.46 18.55
CA ILE A 171 1.10 35.35 17.50
C ILE A 171 1.08 33.86 17.19
N ARG A 172 0.28 33.11 17.95
CA ARG A 172 -0.23 31.81 17.52
C ARG A 172 -0.81 32.10 16.15
N ARG A 173 -0.12 31.63 15.11
CA ARG A 173 -0.77 31.42 13.82
C ARG A 173 -1.89 30.42 14.11
N LEU A 174 -3.07 30.94 14.39
CA LEU A 174 -4.32 30.22 14.21
C LEU A 174 -4.44 30.05 12.70
N THR A 175 -3.64 29.16 12.13
CA THR A 175 -4.08 28.45 10.94
C THR A 175 -5.28 27.68 11.41
N THR A 176 -6.47 28.09 10.99
CA THR A 176 -7.64 27.23 11.03
C THR A 176 -7.23 26.00 10.21
N ILE A 177 -6.74 24.96 10.89
CA ILE A 177 -6.61 23.64 10.30
C ILE A 177 -8.05 23.31 9.97
N HIS A 178 -8.40 23.46 8.70
CA HIS A 178 -9.56 22.79 8.18
C HIS A 178 -9.22 21.32 8.32
N VAL A 179 -9.58 20.72 9.47
CA VAL A 179 -9.48 19.28 9.68
C VAL A 179 -10.42 18.71 8.62
N PRO A 180 -9.93 18.05 7.56
CA PRO A 180 -10.85 17.43 6.63
C PRO A 180 -11.66 16.43 7.47
N HIS A 181 -12.98 16.64 7.53
CA HIS A 181 -13.97 15.77 8.15
C HIS A 181 -14.07 14.45 7.36
N ASN A 182 -12.95 13.74 7.20
CA ASN A 182 -12.85 12.48 6.49
C ASN A 182 -12.06 11.46 7.32
N GLN A 183 -12.30 11.48 8.64
CA GLN A 183 -11.71 10.53 9.56
C GLN A 183 -12.43 9.19 9.41
N MET A 184 -11.68 8.14 9.10
CA MET A 184 -12.19 6.78 8.99
C MET A 184 -12.86 6.36 10.30
N ASN A 185 -14.03 5.72 10.21
CA ASN A 185 -14.73 5.22 11.38
C ASN A 185 -13.91 4.10 12.05
N PRO A 186 -13.76 4.09 13.39
CA PRO A 186 -13.01 3.03 14.07
C PRO A 186 -13.58 1.64 13.86
N TRP A 187 -14.90 1.48 13.80
CA TRP A 187 -15.52 0.19 13.48
C TRP A 187 -15.21 -0.25 12.05
N PHE A 188 -15.10 0.70 11.11
CA PHE A 188 -14.65 0.39 9.75
C PHE A 188 -13.23 -0.20 9.77
N LEU A 189 -12.30 0.43 10.50
CA LEU A 189 -10.94 -0.10 10.64
C LEU A 189 -10.95 -1.50 11.27
N THR A 190 -11.76 -1.73 12.30
CA THR A 190 -11.91 -3.05 12.93
C THR A 190 -12.40 -4.10 11.93
N GLY A 191 -13.46 -3.80 11.18
CA GLY A 191 -14.00 -4.70 10.15
C GLY A 191 -13.01 -4.97 9.04
N PHE A 192 -12.32 -3.93 8.56
CA PHE A 192 -11.30 -4.07 7.53
C PHE A 192 -10.10 -4.90 8.03
N SER A 193 -9.74 -4.78 9.32
CA SER A 193 -8.70 -5.60 9.95
C SER A 193 -9.16 -7.03 10.20
N ASP A 194 -10.46 -7.27 10.41
CA ASP A 194 -11.05 -8.61 10.45
C ASP A 194 -10.95 -9.32 9.10
N ALA A 195 -10.93 -8.59 7.98
CA ALA A 195 -10.67 -9.15 6.65
C ALA A 195 -9.16 -9.27 6.37
N GLU A 196 -8.44 -8.14 6.39
CA GLU A 196 -7.09 -8.03 5.80
C GLU A 196 -5.95 -7.93 6.83
N GLY A 197 -6.29 -7.81 8.11
CA GLY A 197 -5.33 -7.62 9.20
C GLY A 197 -4.65 -8.92 9.65
N SER A 198 -3.39 -8.79 10.08
CA SER A 198 -2.61 -9.90 10.63
C SER A 198 -1.88 -9.49 11.91
N PHE A 199 -2.02 -10.30 12.96
CA PHE A 199 -1.25 -10.21 14.19
C PHE A 199 -0.21 -11.32 14.20
N SER A 200 1.07 -10.97 14.26
CA SER A 200 2.17 -11.91 14.07
C SER A 200 3.29 -11.72 15.08
N ILE A 201 3.88 -12.83 15.52
CA ILE A 201 5.14 -12.86 16.27
C ILE A 201 6.23 -13.40 15.36
N LEU A 202 7.22 -12.56 15.06
CA LEU A 202 8.44 -12.91 14.33
C LEU A 202 9.49 -13.40 15.30
N VAL A 203 10.05 -14.57 15.01
CA VAL A 203 11.13 -15.22 15.77
C VAL A 203 12.29 -15.41 14.79
N GLN A 204 13.34 -14.63 14.96
CA GLN A 204 14.45 -14.55 14.01
C GLN A 204 15.76 -14.90 14.70
N HIS A 205 16.51 -15.85 14.16
CA HIS A 205 17.83 -16.18 14.69
C HIS A 205 18.75 -14.97 14.57
N ASN A 206 19.37 -14.57 15.67
CA ASN A 206 20.27 -13.43 15.75
C ASN A 206 21.22 -13.57 16.94
N ILE A 207 22.46 -13.95 16.65
CA ILE A 207 23.54 -14.19 17.63
C ILE A 207 23.93 -12.97 18.48
N LYS A 208 23.46 -11.77 18.12
CA LYS A 208 23.74 -10.55 18.89
C LYS A 208 22.90 -10.44 20.18
N TYR A 209 21.86 -11.26 20.32
CA TYR A 209 20.99 -11.29 21.49
C TYR A 209 21.43 -12.41 22.43
N ASN A 210 21.28 -12.23 23.74
CA ASN A 210 21.68 -13.23 24.75
C ASN A 210 21.00 -14.59 24.55
N THR A 211 19.80 -14.60 24.00
CA THR A 211 19.05 -15.82 23.67
C THR A 211 19.38 -16.40 22.30
N ASN A 212 20.21 -15.72 21.48
CA ASN A 212 20.40 -15.94 20.04
C ASN A 212 19.15 -15.72 19.18
N TRP A 213 18.09 -15.12 19.72
CA TRP A 213 16.84 -14.89 19.01
C TRP A 213 16.34 -13.47 19.20
N ARG A 214 15.97 -12.84 18.08
CA ARG A 214 15.23 -11.58 18.05
C ARG A 214 13.75 -11.87 17.94
N ILE A 215 12.98 -11.35 18.90
CA ILE A 215 11.52 -11.42 18.91
C ILE A 215 10.92 -10.07 18.52
N LYS A 216 9.93 -10.08 17.63
CA LYS A 216 9.12 -8.91 17.32
C LYS A 216 7.65 -9.25 17.25
N ALA A 217 6.82 -8.46 17.92
CA ALA A 217 5.40 -8.37 17.63
C ALA A 217 5.19 -7.46 16.41
N VAL A 218 4.27 -7.85 15.52
CA VAL A 218 3.93 -7.11 14.31
C VAL A 218 2.42 -7.15 14.08
N PHE A 219 1.82 -5.98 13.90
CA PHE A 219 0.52 -5.84 13.26
C PHE A 219 0.75 -5.38 11.82
N ALA A 220 0.06 -6.00 10.86
CA ALA A 220 0.20 -5.64 9.46
C ALA A 220 -1.11 -5.80 8.67
N ILE A 221 -1.28 -4.95 7.66
CA ILE A 221 -2.33 -5.05 6.65
C ILE A 221 -1.62 -5.01 5.28
N GLY A 222 -1.69 -6.10 4.53
CA GLY A 222 -1.03 -6.24 3.23
C GLY A 222 -2.04 -6.24 2.10
N LEU A 223 -1.94 -5.29 1.16
CA LEU A 223 -2.88 -5.13 0.05
C LEU A 223 -2.14 -5.09 -1.29
N HIS A 224 -2.91 -5.09 -2.38
CA HIS A 224 -2.39 -4.75 -3.71
C HIS A 224 -2.05 -3.24 -3.77
N LYS A 225 -1.03 -2.86 -4.55
CA LYS A 225 -0.57 -1.45 -4.68
C LYS A 225 -1.66 -0.45 -5.10
N LYS A 226 -2.71 -0.92 -5.76
CA LYS A 226 -3.85 -0.10 -6.20
C LYS A 226 -4.67 0.44 -5.02
N ASP A 227 -4.62 -0.24 -3.89
CA ASP A 227 -5.33 0.12 -2.66
C ASP A 227 -4.45 0.92 -1.68
N THR A 228 -3.31 1.47 -2.12
CA THR A 228 -2.41 2.23 -1.23
C THR A 228 -3.12 3.38 -0.50
N ALA A 229 -4.09 4.04 -1.15
CA ALA A 229 -4.85 5.14 -0.56
C ALA A 229 -5.64 4.73 0.70
N ILE A 230 -6.11 3.48 0.82
CA ILE A 230 -6.80 3.04 2.05
C ILE A 230 -5.80 2.85 3.19
N LEU A 231 -4.59 2.37 2.90
CA LEU A 231 -3.53 2.24 3.90
C LEU A 231 -3.08 3.61 4.41
N GLU A 232 -2.98 4.61 3.54
CA GLU A 232 -2.65 6.00 3.94
C GLU A 232 -3.73 6.59 4.86
N LYS A 233 -5.01 6.30 4.60
CA LYS A 233 -6.12 6.69 5.50
C LYS A 233 -6.01 5.99 6.85
N ILE A 234 -5.72 4.68 6.87
CA ILE A 234 -5.53 3.90 8.11
C ILE A 234 -4.36 4.44 8.92
N GLN A 235 -3.22 4.70 8.27
CA GLN A 235 -2.04 5.31 8.89
C GLN A 235 -2.37 6.69 9.47
N THR A 236 -3.08 7.53 8.73
CA THR A 236 -3.51 8.86 9.19
C THR A 236 -4.45 8.76 10.39
N MET A 237 -5.39 7.82 10.37
CA MET A 237 -6.35 7.59 11.45
C MET A 237 -5.67 7.13 12.75
N LEU A 238 -4.74 6.17 12.64
CA LEU A 238 -4.03 5.60 13.79
C LEU A 238 -2.89 6.51 14.28
N GLY A 239 -2.37 7.39 13.42
CA GLY A 239 -1.22 8.25 13.72
C GLY A 239 0.10 7.48 13.89
N VAL A 240 0.14 6.20 13.52
CA VAL A 240 1.29 5.30 13.69
C VAL A 240 1.45 4.36 12.50
N GLY A 241 2.56 3.62 12.47
CA GLY A 241 2.86 2.64 11.45
C GLY A 241 3.50 3.22 10.20
N ASN A 242 4.05 2.33 9.39
CA ASN A 242 4.74 2.67 8.15
C ASN A 242 4.16 1.87 6.99
N ILE A 243 4.07 2.50 5.83
CA ILE A 243 3.65 1.85 4.58
C ILE A 243 4.91 1.59 3.75
N HIS A 244 5.11 0.36 3.34
CA HIS A 244 6.22 -0.01 2.48
C HIS A 244 5.80 -0.99 1.38
N LYS A 245 6.60 -1.05 0.32
CA LYS A 245 6.46 -2.07 -0.72
C LYS A 245 6.70 -3.46 -0.12
N HIS A 246 5.87 -4.44 -0.46
CA HIS A 246 5.92 -5.81 0.06
C HIS A 246 5.73 -6.83 -1.08
N GLY A 247 6.58 -6.72 -2.11
CA GLY A 247 6.52 -7.53 -3.33
C GLY A 247 6.37 -6.67 -4.58
N LYS A 248 6.16 -7.30 -5.74
CA LYS A 248 6.05 -6.57 -7.02
C LYS A 248 4.84 -5.64 -7.04
N ASP A 249 3.67 -6.19 -6.69
CA ASP A 249 2.37 -5.52 -6.78
C ASP A 249 1.65 -5.41 -5.42
N SER A 250 2.38 -5.61 -4.33
CA SER A 250 1.84 -5.54 -2.97
C SER A 250 2.51 -4.44 -2.15
N VAL A 251 1.70 -3.81 -1.30
CA VAL A 251 2.07 -2.80 -0.30
C VAL A 251 1.60 -3.29 1.07
N GLN A 252 2.31 -2.91 2.12
CA GLN A 252 1.98 -3.32 3.48
C GLN A 252 2.06 -2.13 4.42
N PHE A 253 0.97 -1.90 5.15
CA PHE A 253 0.98 -1.10 6.37
C PHE A 253 1.47 -1.99 7.50
N ARG A 254 2.46 -1.52 8.27
CA ARG A 254 3.11 -2.30 9.32
C ARG A 254 3.41 -1.48 10.56
N VAL A 255 3.12 -2.06 11.71
CA VAL A 255 3.43 -1.53 13.04
C VAL A 255 4.22 -2.58 13.81
N ASP A 256 5.45 -2.27 14.22
CA ASP A 256 6.31 -3.18 14.99
C ASP A 256 7.06 -2.54 16.17
N SER A 257 6.86 -1.24 16.39
CA SER A 257 7.37 -0.52 17.57
C SER A 257 6.51 -0.80 18.80
N ILE A 258 7.12 -1.05 19.97
CA ILE A 258 6.38 -1.32 21.22
C ILE A 258 5.43 -0.16 21.56
N LYS A 259 5.86 1.09 21.37
CA LYS A 259 5.05 2.28 21.67
C LYS A 259 3.84 2.39 20.73
N GLU A 260 4.05 2.13 19.44
CA GLU A 260 3.00 2.22 18.44
C GLU A 260 2.03 1.03 18.51
N LEU A 261 2.54 -0.16 18.80
CA LEU A 261 1.70 -1.35 19.02
C LEU A 261 0.76 -1.16 20.20
N GLN A 262 1.14 -0.41 21.24
CA GLN A 262 0.21 -0.09 22.31
C GLN A 262 -1.06 0.60 21.79
N ILE A 263 -0.91 1.55 20.85
CA ILE A 263 -2.05 2.24 20.21
C ILE A 263 -2.92 1.25 19.42
N ILE A 264 -2.31 0.26 18.76
CA ILE A 264 -3.04 -0.82 18.07
C ILE A 264 -3.83 -1.68 19.07
N LEU A 265 -3.21 -2.06 20.19
CA LEU A 265 -3.89 -2.82 21.23
C LEU A 265 -5.05 -2.03 21.82
N ASP A 266 -4.85 -0.76 22.15
CA ASP A 266 -5.86 0.13 22.72
C ASP A 266 -7.05 0.29 21.76
N HIS A 267 -6.80 0.34 20.44
CA HIS A 267 -7.85 0.34 19.43
C HIS A 267 -8.70 -0.93 19.48
N PHE A 268 -8.07 -2.12 19.40
CA PHE A 268 -8.81 -3.39 19.36
C PHE A 268 -9.40 -3.81 20.71
N ASP A 269 -8.90 -3.27 21.83
CA ASP A 269 -9.54 -3.41 23.13
C ASP A 269 -10.86 -2.61 23.20
N LYS A 270 -10.86 -1.41 22.60
CA LYS A 270 -12.04 -0.54 22.54
C LYS A 270 -13.03 -0.94 21.45
N TYR A 271 -12.52 -1.46 20.33
CA TYR A 271 -13.28 -1.89 19.15
C TYR A 271 -12.90 -3.34 18.81
N PRO A 272 -13.49 -4.33 19.50
CA PRO A 272 -13.09 -5.73 19.35
C PRO A 272 -13.38 -6.32 17.98
N LEU A 273 -12.49 -7.19 17.54
CA LEU A 273 -12.67 -8.03 16.35
C LEU A 273 -13.84 -9.01 16.55
N MET A 274 -14.54 -9.33 15.46
CA MET A 274 -15.71 -10.20 15.47
C MET A 274 -15.48 -11.55 14.78
N SER A 275 -14.40 -11.70 14.00
CA SER A 275 -14.04 -13.00 13.39
C SER A 275 -13.21 -13.88 14.34
N ALA A 276 -12.94 -15.12 13.91
CA ALA A 276 -12.04 -16.05 14.59
C ALA A 276 -10.61 -15.51 14.82
N LYS A 277 -10.26 -14.38 14.16
CA LYS A 277 -9.02 -13.62 14.37
C LYS A 277 -8.89 -13.03 15.76
N ILE A 278 -10.00 -12.86 16.50
CA ILE A 278 -9.97 -12.44 17.90
C ILE A 278 -9.09 -13.37 18.75
N ALA A 279 -9.07 -14.68 18.45
CA ALA A 279 -8.20 -15.63 19.14
C ALA A 279 -6.71 -15.35 18.88
N ASP A 280 -6.34 -14.96 17.66
CA ASP A 280 -4.98 -14.55 17.31
C ASP A 280 -4.61 -13.23 18.00
N TYR A 281 -5.54 -12.27 18.06
CA TYR A 281 -5.36 -11.02 18.79
C TYR A 281 -5.11 -11.23 20.28
N ILE A 282 -5.88 -12.12 20.94
CA ILE A 282 -5.70 -12.42 22.38
C ILE A 282 -4.32 -13.03 22.63
N LEU A 283 -3.89 -13.98 21.79
CA LEU A 283 -2.54 -14.57 21.87
C LEU A 283 -1.45 -13.52 21.62
N PHE A 284 -1.64 -12.68 20.62
CA PHE A 284 -0.75 -11.57 20.30
C PHE A 284 -0.61 -10.58 21.46
N LYS A 285 -1.72 -10.20 22.10
CA LYS A 285 -1.74 -9.31 23.27
C LYS A 285 -0.96 -9.91 24.45
N LYS A 286 -1.11 -11.22 24.71
CA LYS A 286 -0.31 -11.94 25.72
C LYS A 286 1.19 -11.87 25.40
N ALA A 287 1.58 -12.19 24.17
CA ALA A 287 2.99 -12.11 23.75
C ALA A 287 3.54 -10.67 23.81
N PHE A 288 2.74 -9.68 23.42
CA PHE A 288 3.11 -8.27 23.49
C PHE A 288 3.42 -7.83 24.93
N ASN A 289 2.63 -8.26 25.92
CA ASN A 289 2.87 -7.92 27.32
C ASN A 289 4.21 -8.47 27.83
N ILE A 290 4.57 -9.71 27.45
CA ILE A 290 5.88 -10.32 27.75
C ILE A 290 7.01 -9.53 27.06
N ILE A 291 6.80 -9.10 25.82
CA ILE A 291 7.78 -8.28 25.08
C ILE A 291 7.96 -6.91 25.76
N LYS A 292 6.85 -6.26 26.13
CA LYS A 292 6.83 -4.94 26.78
C LYS A 292 7.52 -4.96 28.15
N ALA A 293 7.39 -6.06 28.90
CA ALA A 293 8.09 -6.26 30.17
C ALA A 293 9.59 -6.60 30.03
N GLY A 294 10.08 -6.87 28.81
CA GLY A 294 11.47 -7.26 28.58
C GLY A 294 11.77 -8.73 28.89
N GLU A 295 10.78 -9.52 29.33
CA GLU A 295 10.96 -10.92 29.72
C GLU A 295 11.42 -11.82 28.56
N HIS A 296 11.08 -11.47 27.33
CA HIS A 296 11.53 -12.17 26.11
C HIS A 296 13.06 -12.23 25.93
N LEU A 297 13.81 -11.43 26.69
CA LEU A 297 15.29 -11.41 26.67
C LEU A 297 15.93 -12.54 27.48
N ASN A 298 15.15 -13.27 28.28
CA ASN A 298 15.60 -14.45 29.01
C ASN A 298 15.02 -15.73 28.38
N LYS A 299 15.62 -16.88 28.71
CA LYS A 299 15.25 -18.19 28.11
C LYS A 299 13.81 -18.59 28.44
N GLU A 300 13.35 -18.30 29.65
CA GLU A 300 12.00 -18.65 30.11
C GLU A 300 10.92 -17.85 29.35
N GLY A 301 11.07 -16.53 29.26
CA GLY A 301 10.18 -15.65 28.53
C GLY A 301 10.18 -15.93 27.02
N LEU A 302 11.34 -16.28 26.46
CA LEU A 302 11.42 -16.77 25.08
C LEU A 302 10.57 -18.04 24.88
N LEU A 303 10.72 -19.06 25.74
CA LEU A 303 9.94 -20.30 25.64
C LEU A 303 8.44 -20.06 25.81
N LYS A 304 8.03 -19.13 26.69
CA LYS A 304 6.63 -18.69 26.81
C LYS A 304 6.11 -18.12 25.49
N ILE A 305 6.87 -17.26 24.83
CA ILE A 305 6.49 -16.69 23.53
C ILE A 305 6.44 -17.75 22.42
N ILE A 306 7.35 -18.73 22.42
CA ILE A 306 7.29 -19.86 21.48
C ILE A 306 6.00 -20.67 21.68
N GLY A 307 5.62 -20.93 22.93
CA GLY A 307 4.35 -21.59 23.28
C GLY A 307 3.12 -20.84 22.79
N ILE A 308 3.12 -19.50 22.89
CA ILE A 308 2.06 -18.65 22.34
C ILE A 308 2.06 -18.70 20.80
N LYS A 309 3.24 -18.56 20.18
CA LYS A 309 3.39 -18.56 18.72
C LYS A 309 2.94 -19.89 18.11
N ALA A 310 3.13 -21.01 18.79
CA ALA A 310 2.69 -22.32 18.34
C ALA A 310 1.18 -22.40 18.08
N SER A 311 0.37 -21.59 18.79
CA SER A 311 -1.09 -21.53 18.66
C SER A 311 -1.58 -20.33 17.85
N LEU A 312 -0.67 -19.46 17.39
CA LEU A 312 -0.95 -18.25 16.63
C LEU A 312 -0.83 -18.51 15.12
N ASN A 313 -1.84 -18.11 14.34
CA ASN A 313 -1.87 -18.28 12.88
C ASN A 313 -1.52 -19.72 12.44
N LEU A 314 -0.43 -19.89 11.67
CA LEU A 314 0.07 -21.17 11.16
C LEU A 314 1.00 -21.91 12.14
N GLY A 315 1.23 -21.37 13.34
CA GLY A 315 2.08 -21.96 14.35
C GLY A 315 3.58 -21.81 14.09
N LEU A 316 4.35 -22.83 14.50
CA LEU A 316 5.80 -22.90 14.34
C LEU A 316 6.20 -23.55 13.01
N SER A 317 7.18 -22.96 12.34
CA SER A 317 7.86 -23.61 11.20
C SER A 317 8.69 -24.82 11.67
N PRO A 318 9.02 -25.76 10.76
CA PRO A 318 9.85 -26.93 11.10
C PRO A 318 11.15 -26.55 11.81
N ASN A 319 11.88 -25.57 11.30
CA ASN A 319 13.14 -25.10 11.89
C ASN A 319 12.96 -24.53 13.31
N LEU A 320 11.81 -23.89 13.59
CA LEU A 320 11.51 -23.40 14.94
C LEU A 320 11.16 -24.54 15.90
N LYS A 321 10.45 -25.58 15.42
CA LYS A 321 10.17 -26.77 16.25
C LYS A 321 11.46 -27.50 16.63
N GLU A 322 12.40 -27.61 15.71
CA GLU A 322 13.72 -28.21 15.96
C GLU A 322 14.55 -27.36 16.94
N SER A 323 14.53 -26.03 16.78
CA SER A 323 15.26 -25.11 17.67
C SER A 323 14.70 -25.05 19.09
N PHE A 324 13.42 -25.39 19.26
CA PHE A 324 12.71 -25.33 20.54
C PHE A 324 11.91 -26.62 20.75
N PRO A 325 12.54 -27.73 21.16
CA PRO A 325 11.82 -28.99 21.40
C PRO A 325 10.99 -28.95 22.69
N ASN A 326 11.36 -28.10 23.66
CA ASN A 326 10.84 -28.13 25.03
C ASN A 326 10.05 -26.84 25.39
N PHE A 327 9.07 -26.45 24.59
CA PHE A 327 8.14 -25.36 24.95
C PHE A 327 6.82 -25.91 25.49
N VAL A 328 6.15 -25.14 26.34
CA VAL A 328 4.80 -25.46 26.82
C VAL A 328 3.78 -24.84 25.86
N LEU A 329 2.95 -25.67 25.25
CA LEU A 329 1.89 -25.22 24.33
C LEU A 329 0.85 -24.39 25.10
N VAL A 330 0.56 -23.19 24.62
CA VAL A 330 -0.52 -22.35 25.17
C VAL A 330 -1.80 -22.68 24.41
N SER A 331 -2.89 -22.98 25.11
CA SER A 331 -4.17 -23.26 24.45
C SER A 331 -4.66 -22.04 23.66
N ARG A 332 -5.17 -22.31 22.45
CA ARG A 332 -5.83 -21.28 21.64
C ARG A 332 -7.17 -20.92 22.32
N PRO A 333 -7.47 -19.62 22.53
CA PRO A 333 -8.77 -19.21 23.04
C PRO A 333 -9.89 -19.71 22.12
N GLU A 334 -10.98 -20.19 22.72
CA GLU A 334 -12.18 -20.56 21.97
C GLU A 334 -12.82 -19.31 21.36
N TYR A 335 -13.17 -19.41 20.09
CA TYR A 335 -13.91 -18.38 19.37
C TYR A 335 -15.39 -18.74 19.39
N SER A 336 -16.21 -17.81 19.88
CA SER A 336 -17.66 -17.89 19.82
C SER A 336 -18.19 -16.56 19.31
N PHE A 337 -18.80 -16.59 18.12
CA PHE A 337 -19.45 -15.44 17.54
C PHE A 337 -20.71 -15.08 18.36
N LYS A 338 -20.92 -13.79 18.61
CA LYS A 338 -22.10 -13.28 19.34
C LYS A 338 -23.08 -12.62 18.38
N GLU A 339 -22.75 -11.40 17.96
CA GLU A 339 -23.56 -10.60 17.07
C GLU A 339 -22.70 -9.52 16.40
N ILE A 340 -23.22 -8.92 15.33
CA ILE A 340 -22.62 -7.76 14.67
C ILE A 340 -23.07 -6.50 15.41
N ILE A 341 -22.15 -5.83 16.08
CA ILE A 341 -22.46 -4.69 16.97
C ILE A 341 -22.44 -3.31 16.28
N HIS A 342 -21.95 -3.21 15.03
CA HIS A 342 -21.92 -1.92 14.33
C HIS A 342 -21.93 -2.04 12.79
N PRO A 343 -22.74 -1.24 12.07
CA PRO A 343 -22.83 -1.32 10.61
C PRO A 343 -21.55 -0.92 9.86
N GLU A 344 -20.79 0.05 10.37
CA GLU A 344 -19.48 0.41 9.78
C GLU A 344 -18.47 -0.74 9.83
N TRP A 345 -18.60 -1.66 10.80
CA TRP A 345 -17.78 -2.87 10.81
C TRP A 345 -18.08 -3.73 9.58
N VAL A 346 -19.34 -3.87 9.20
CA VAL A 346 -19.73 -4.61 7.98
C VAL A 346 -19.19 -3.92 6.73
N ALA A 347 -19.25 -2.58 6.65
CA ALA A 347 -18.66 -1.84 5.53
C ALA A 347 -17.14 -2.05 5.42
N GLY A 348 -16.43 -2.02 6.55
CA GLY A 348 -15.00 -2.33 6.62
C GLY A 348 -14.69 -3.75 6.19
N PHE A 349 -15.41 -4.73 6.76
CA PHE A 349 -15.22 -6.15 6.49
C PHE A 349 -15.45 -6.49 5.02
N ILE A 350 -16.55 -6.01 4.44
CA ILE A 350 -16.89 -6.21 3.03
C ILE A 350 -15.95 -5.43 2.09
N SER A 351 -15.33 -4.35 2.54
CA SER A 351 -14.28 -3.67 1.77
C SER A 351 -13.02 -4.52 1.60
N GLY A 352 -12.73 -5.46 2.51
CA GLY A 352 -11.70 -6.48 2.34
C GLY A 352 -12.24 -7.71 1.59
N ASP A 353 -12.99 -8.55 2.30
CA ASP A 353 -13.38 -9.91 1.86
C ASP A 353 -14.65 -9.96 0.99
N GLY A 354 -15.37 -8.85 0.84
CA GLY A 354 -16.59 -8.79 0.05
C GLY A 354 -16.37 -8.84 -1.46
N SER A 355 -17.42 -9.18 -2.20
CA SER A 355 -17.40 -9.27 -3.66
C SER A 355 -18.68 -8.75 -4.29
N PHE A 356 -18.54 -7.91 -5.31
CA PHE A 356 -19.63 -7.42 -6.17
C PHE A 356 -19.39 -7.90 -7.60
N ASN A 357 -20.26 -8.78 -8.09
CA ASN A 357 -20.07 -9.46 -9.37
C ASN A 357 -21.32 -9.39 -10.25
N ILE A 358 -21.10 -9.29 -11.56
CA ILE A 358 -22.11 -9.41 -12.59
C ILE A 358 -21.91 -10.74 -13.31
N LYS A 359 -22.85 -11.67 -13.11
CA LYS A 359 -22.90 -12.93 -13.86
C LYS A 359 -23.69 -12.72 -15.14
N THR A 360 -23.09 -13.10 -16.26
CA THR A 360 -23.76 -13.25 -17.55
C THR A 360 -23.71 -14.73 -17.93
N SER A 361 -24.84 -15.30 -18.33
CA SER A 361 -24.93 -16.71 -18.75
C SER A 361 -25.85 -16.85 -19.95
N SER A 362 -25.64 -17.89 -20.76
CA SER A 362 -26.60 -18.26 -21.80
C SER A 362 -27.93 -18.69 -21.16
N SER A 363 -29.05 -18.38 -21.81
CA SER A 363 -30.38 -18.70 -21.32
C SER A 363 -31.35 -18.92 -22.47
N ILE A 364 -31.66 -20.19 -22.73
CA ILE A 364 -32.54 -20.63 -23.82
C ILE A 364 -33.93 -19.98 -23.75
N SER A 365 -34.39 -19.63 -22.55
CA SER A 365 -35.72 -19.05 -22.30
C SER A 365 -35.81 -17.52 -22.47
N SER A 366 -34.69 -16.83 -22.67
CA SER A 366 -34.67 -15.38 -22.84
C SER A 366 -34.65 -14.99 -24.31
N LYS A 367 -35.32 -13.89 -24.68
CA LYS A 367 -35.38 -13.40 -26.07
C LYS A 367 -33.99 -13.12 -26.68
N LEU A 368 -33.00 -12.82 -25.85
CA LEU A 368 -31.61 -12.55 -26.23
C LEU A 368 -30.69 -13.76 -26.05
N SER A 369 -31.23 -14.91 -25.64
CA SER A 369 -30.46 -16.08 -25.23
C SER A 369 -29.43 -15.81 -24.12
N SER A 370 -29.59 -14.73 -23.34
CA SER A 370 -28.68 -14.29 -22.29
C SER A 370 -29.43 -13.89 -21.02
N ARG A 371 -28.83 -14.18 -19.86
CA ARG A 371 -29.30 -13.81 -18.53
C ARG A 371 -28.22 -13.00 -17.82
N VAL A 372 -28.62 -11.87 -17.26
CA VAL A 372 -27.81 -11.05 -16.36
C VAL A 372 -28.26 -11.29 -14.92
N GLN A 373 -27.31 -11.47 -14.01
CA GLN A 373 -27.58 -11.59 -12.58
C GLN A 373 -26.51 -10.83 -11.80
N LEU A 374 -26.95 -9.96 -10.88
CA LEU A 374 -26.10 -9.36 -9.87
C LEU A 374 -25.86 -10.37 -8.74
N ARG A 375 -24.63 -10.42 -8.22
CA ARG A 375 -24.23 -11.24 -7.08
C ARG A 375 -23.39 -10.42 -6.12
N PHE A 376 -23.85 -10.34 -4.88
CA PHE A 376 -23.06 -9.88 -3.76
C PHE A 376 -22.70 -11.08 -2.89
N GLY A 377 -21.50 -11.11 -2.33
CA GLY A 377 -21.13 -12.19 -1.42
C GLY A 377 -19.82 -11.99 -0.69
N VAL A 378 -19.55 -12.91 0.23
CA VAL A 378 -18.30 -13.01 0.98
C VAL A 378 -18.02 -14.49 1.25
N GLY A 379 -16.76 -14.90 1.11
CA GLY A 379 -16.32 -16.27 1.31
C GLY A 379 -15.23 -16.33 2.37
N LEU A 380 -15.44 -17.14 3.41
CA LEU A 380 -14.54 -17.26 4.57
C LEU A 380 -14.17 -18.72 4.83
N ASN A 381 -13.25 -18.94 5.77
CA ASN A 381 -12.98 -20.27 6.29
C ASN A 381 -14.17 -20.78 7.13
N LEU A 382 -14.38 -22.10 7.17
CA LEU A 382 -15.48 -22.73 7.90
C LEU A 382 -15.55 -22.35 9.39
N ARG A 383 -14.41 -22.01 10.03
CA ARG A 383 -14.36 -21.54 11.42
C ARG A 383 -15.14 -20.24 11.67
N ASP A 384 -15.47 -19.50 10.62
CA ASP A 384 -16.21 -18.25 10.64
C ASP A 384 -17.66 -18.43 10.14
N LYS A 385 -18.19 -19.68 10.17
CA LYS A 385 -19.55 -20.00 9.73
C LYS A 385 -20.61 -19.23 10.50
N GLU A 386 -20.46 -19.12 11.81
CA GLU A 386 -21.40 -18.39 12.68
C GLU A 386 -21.39 -16.89 12.35
N LEU A 387 -20.25 -16.33 11.92
CA LEU A 387 -20.17 -14.95 11.44
C LEU A 387 -20.94 -14.77 10.12
N ILE A 388 -20.83 -15.72 9.18
CA ILE A 388 -21.63 -15.71 7.94
C ILE A 388 -23.14 -15.77 8.26
N GLN A 389 -23.54 -16.61 9.23
CA GLN A 389 -24.93 -16.65 9.70
C GLN A 389 -25.34 -15.32 10.34
N GLY A 390 -24.44 -14.70 11.12
CA GLY A 390 -24.61 -13.37 11.67
C GLY A 390 -24.88 -12.31 10.60
N LEU A 391 -24.20 -12.36 9.45
CA LEU A 391 -24.46 -11.45 8.33
C LEU A 391 -25.85 -11.66 7.71
N VAL A 392 -26.33 -12.90 7.60
CA VAL A 392 -27.70 -13.19 7.12
C VAL A 392 -28.74 -12.56 8.05
N VAL A 393 -28.57 -12.71 9.36
CA VAL A 393 -29.44 -12.10 10.37
C VAL A 393 -29.35 -10.57 10.33
N PHE A 394 -28.13 -10.03 10.23
CA PHE A 394 -27.89 -8.58 10.19
C PHE A 394 -28.56 -7.90 8.99
N PHE A 395 -28.51 -8.51 7.81
CA PHE A 395 -29.18 -8.00 6.62
C PHE A 395 -30.68 -8.34 6.56
N ASN A 396 -31.23 -9.00 7.59
CA ASN A 396 -32.63 -9.45 7.65
C ASN A 396 -33.03 -10.28 6.41
N LEU A 397 -32.17 -11.24 6.04
CA LEU A 397 -32.36 -12.10 4.87
C LEU A 397 -33.03 -13.43 5.23
N GLU A 398 -33.61 -14.10 4.23
CA GLU A 398 -34.23 -15.41 4.39
C GLU A 398 -33.18 -16.46 4.80
N GLN A 399 -33.38 -17.11 5.96
CA GLN A 399 -32.42 -18.09 6.46
C GLN A 399 -32.32 -19.33 5.55
N GLY A 400 -31.12 -19.89 5.44
CA GLY A 400 -30.86 -21.15 4.73
C GLY A 400 -30.78 -21.07 3.19
N LYS A 401 -31.07 -19.92 2.57
CA LYS A 401 -31.03 -19.77 1.09
C LYS A 401 -29.75 -19.15 0.54
N HIS A 402 -28.96 -18.49 1.38
CA HIS A 402 -27.83 -17.67 0.95
C HIS A 402 -26.46 -18.25 1.34
N ILE A 403 -26.44 -19.31 2.15
CA ILE A 403 -25.19 -19.86 2.69
C ILE A 403 -24.85 -21.15 1.95
N HIS A 404 -23.62 -21.22 1.44
CA HIS A 404 -23.05 -22.40 0.80
C HIS A 404 -21.77 -22.81 1.53
N THR A 405 -21.66 -24.09 1.86
CA THR A 405 -20.54 -24.61 2.68
C THR A 405 -19.80 -25.71 1.92
N THR A 406 -18.47 -25.66 1.96
CA THR A 406 -17.57 -26.74 1.54
C THR A 406 -16.90 -27.38 2.76
N SER A 407 -15.96 -28.29 2.55
CA SER A 407 -15.21 -28.93 3.65
C SER A 407 -14.42 -27.93 4.52
N ASP A 408 -14.00 -26.81 3.95
CA ASP A 408 -13.05 -25.86 4.55
C ASP A 408 -13.50 -24.39 4.46
N SER A 409 -14.55 -24.10 3.72
CA SER A 409 -15.02 -22.74 3.47
C SER A 409 -16.53 -22.60 3.57
N VAL A 410 -16.97 -21.37 3.80
CA VAL A 410 -18.37 -21.00 3.93
C VAL A 410 -18.58 -19.67 3.21
N HIS A 411 -19.63 -19.59 2.40
CA HIS A 411 -19.90 -18.49 1.49
C HIS A 411 -21.30 -17.95 1.71
N LEU A 412 -21.42 -16.63 1.82
CA LEU A 412 -22.66 -15.91 1.64
C LEU A 412 -22.78 -15.49 0.17
N GLU A 413 -23.84 -15.90 -0.53
CA GLU A 413 -24.18 -15.44 -1.88
C GLU A 413 -25.62 -14.88 -1.91
N ILE A 414 -25.74 -13.58 -2.18
CA ILE A 414 -27.00 -12.87 -2.38
C ILE A 414 -27.13 -12.56 -3.87
N SER A 415 -28.10 -13.22 -4.51
CA SER A 415 -28.32 -13.12 -5.96
C SER A 415 -29.77 -12.82 -6.35
N LYS A 416 -30.67 -12.73 -5.35
CA LYS A 416 -32.05 -12.30 -5.51
C LYS A 416 -32.06 -10.78 -5.72
N PHE A 417 -32.56 -10.35 -6.87
CA PHE A 417 -32.46 -8.96 -7.32
C PHE A 417 -33.12 -7.98 -6.34
N THR A 418 -34.27 -8.34 -5.78
CA THR A 418 -34.99 -7.53 -4.79
C THR A 418 -34.17 -7.30 -3.53
N ASP A 419 -33.46 -8.32 -3.04
CA ASP A 419 -32.65 -8.20 -1.83
C ASP A 419 -31.43 -7.31 -2.12
N ILE A 420 -30.85 -7.40 -3.32
CA ILE A 420 -29.75 -6.53 -3.75
C ILE A 420 -30.19 -5.07 -3.78
N VAL A 421 -31.31 -4.76 -4.44
CA VAL A 421 -31.79 -3.39 -4.64
C VAL A 421 -32.37 -2.78 -3.37
N ASN A 422 -33.07 -3.55 -2.54
CA ASN A 422 -33.78 -3.01 -1.38
C ASN A 422 -32.97 -3.08 -0.08
N ILE A 423 -31.95 -3.94 0.00
CA ILE A 423 -31.16 -4.15 1.22
C ILE A 423 -29.70 -3.79 0.99
N ILE A 424 -29.04 -4.46 0.05
CA ILE A 424 -27.57 -4.39 -0.10
C ILE A 424 -27.11 -3.03 -0.63
N ILE A 425 -27.71 -2.54 -1.72
CA ILE A 425 -27.36 -1.24 -2.29
C ILE A 425 -27.63 -0.09 -1.29
N PRO A 426 -28.84 0.03 -0.69
CA PRO A 426 -29.12 1.07 0.29
C PRO A 426 -28.21 1.01 1.51
N PHE A 427 -27.84 -0.19 1.97
CA PHE A 427 -26.92 -0.36 3.08
C PHE A 427 -25.54 0.24 2.77
N PHE A 428 -24.94 -0.12 1.62
CA PHE A 428 -23.61 0.38 1.25
C PHE A 428 -23.62 1.81 0.67
N ASP A 429 -24.78 2.36 0.33
CA ASP A 429 -24.95 3.80 0.10
C ASP A 429 -24.90 4.58 1.43
N LYS A 430 -25.46 4.01 2.50
CA LYS A 430 -25.41 4.59 3.84
C LYS A 430 -24.06 4.39 4.53
N TYR A 431 -23.43 3.23 4.35
CA TYR A 431 -22.15 2.84 4.93
C TYR A 431 -21.16 2.48 3.80
N PRO A 432 -20.41 3.47 3.26
CA PRO A 432 -19.67 3.30 2.03
C PRO A 432 -18.54 2.26 2.09
N ILE A 433 -18.48 1.42 1.07
CA ILE A 433 -17.29 0.61 0.75
C ILE A 433 -16.12 1.54 0.42
N GLN A 434 -14.91 1.20 0.87
CA GLN A 434 -13.70 1.95 0.56
C GLN A 434 -12.70 1.14 -0.28
N GLY A 435 -11.61 1.79 -0.70
CA GLY A 435 -10.63 1.21 -1.62
C GLY A 435 -11.14 1.13 -3.05
N ILE A 436 -10.40 0.44 -3.91
CA ILE A 436 -10.75 0.27 -5.33
C ILE A 436 -12.09 -0.48 -5.49
N LYS A 437 -12.45 -1.34 -4.53
CA LYS A 437 -13.74 -2.06 -4.53
C LYS A 437 -14.95 -1.11 -4.50
N SER A 438 -14.80 0.12 -4.02
CA SER A 438 -15.87 1.15 -4.09
C SER A 438 -16.27 1.48 -5.54
N LEU A 439 -15.32 1.40 -6.48
CA LEU A 439 -15.58 1.59 -7.91
C LEU A 439 -16.32 0.39 -8.49
N ASP A 440 -15.99 -0.83 -8.05
CA ASP A 440 -16.74 -2.03 -8.40
C ASP A 440 -18.18 -1.98 -7.88
N PHE A 441 -18.39 -1.52 -6.65
CA PHE A 441 -19.73 -1.29 -6.12
C PHE A 441 -20.49 -0.21 -6.91
N SER A 442 -19.82 0.87 -7.32
CA SER A 442 -20.44 1.89 -8.19
C SER A 442 -20.90 1.32 -9.52
N ASP A 443 -20.09 0.50 -10.18
CA ASP A 443 -20.46 -0.14 -11.45
C ASP A 443 -21.54 -1.20 -11.27
N PHE A 444 -21.51 -1.93 -10.16
CA PHE A 444 -22.57 -2.84 -9.74
C PHE A 444 -23.92 -2.12 -9.58
N LYS A 445 -23.95 -0.93 -8.96
CA LYS A 445 -25.15 -0.08 -8.86
C LYS A 445 -25.65 0.38 -10.22
N LYS A 446 -24.75 0.82 -11.12
CA LYS A 446 -25.15 1.21 -12.49
C LYS A 446 -25.89 0.07 -13.20
N VAL A 447 -25.37 -1.16 -13.08
CA VAL A 447 -26.02 -2.33 -13.68
C VAL A 447 -27.34 -2.67 -12.99
N ALA A 448 -27.45 -2.48 -11.67
CA ALA A 448 -28.73 -2.58 -10.98
C ALA A 448 -29.78 -1.63 -11.58
N SER A 449 -29.44 -0.36 -11.80
CA SER A 449 -30.34 0.62 -12.42
C SER A 449 -30.73 0.28 -13.87
N ILE A 450 -29.81 -0.30 -14.66
CA ILE A 450 -30.15 -0.83 -15.99
C ILE A 450 -31.14 -2.01 -15.86
N MET A 451 -30.97 -2.85 -14.85
CA MET A 451 -31.83 -3.99 -14.60
C MET A 451 -33.24 -3.60 -14.13
N GLU A 452 -33.36 -2.61 -13.24
CA GLU A 452 -34.63 -2.05 -12.77
C GLU A 452 -35.49 -1.55 -13.93
N ASN A 453 -34.87 -0.84 -14.88
CA ASN A 453 -35.51 -0.33 -16.09
C ASN A 453 -35.72 -1.40 -17.17
N LYS A 454 -35.47 -2.68 -16.86
CA LYS A 454 -35.52 -3.81 -17.81
C LYS A 454 -34.61 -3.65 -19.04
N GLY A 455 -33.66 -2.73 -19.02
CA GLY A 455 -32.73 -2.46 -20.14
C GLY A 455 -31.84 -3.65 -20.48
N HIS A 456 -31.54 -4.50 -19.50
CA HIS A 456 -30.83 -5.77 -19.67
C HIS A 456 -31.52 -6.78 -20.62
N LEU A 457 -32.81 -6.56 -20.95
CA LEU A 457 -33.56 -7.36 -21.91
C LEU A 457 -33.44 -6.84 -23.36
N THR A 458 -32.66 -5.79 -23.58
CA THR A 458 -32.36 -5.23 -24.91
C THR A 458 -30.91 -5.55 -25.30
N LEU A 459 -30.62 -5.72 -26.60
CA LEU A 459 -29.26 -5.98 -27.06
C LEU A 459 -28.29 -4.85 -26.67
N ASN A 460 -28.73 -3.59 -26.83
CA ASN A 460 -27.92 -2.43 -26.47
C ASN A 460 -27.64 -2.38 -24.96
N GLY A 461 -28.66 -2.58 -24.11
CA GLY A 461 -28.48 -2.60 -22.67
C GLY A 461 -27.62 -3.78 -22.20
N TYR A 462 -27.76 -4.96 -22.80
CA TYR A 462 -26.89 -6.11 -22.53
C TYR A 462 -25.43 -5.81 -22.88
N ASN A 463 -25.16 -5.27 -24.08
CA ASN A 463 -23.80 -4.90 -24.51
C ASN A 463 -23.17 -3.85 -23.58
N ASN A 464 -23.95 -2.87 -23.13
CA ASN A 464 -23.50 -1.91 -22.13
C ASN A 464 -23.12 -2.59 -20.80
N ILE A 465 -23.94 -3.52 -20.30
CA ILE A 465 -23.63 -4.30 -19.09
C ILE A 465 -22.33 -5.11 -19.26
N VAL A 466 -22.13 -5.73 -20.42
CA VAL A 466 -20.91 -6.49 -20.71
C VAL A 466 -19.68 -5.57 -20.68
N SER A 467 -19.76 -4.41 -21.31
CA SER A 467 -18.67 -3.42 -21.29
C SER A 467 -18.36 -2.92 -19.87
N ILE A 468 -19.37 -2.66 -19.05
CA ILE A 468 -19.19 -2.29 -17.64
C ILE A 468 -18.49 -3.44 -16.89
N LYS A 469 -18.97 -4.67 -17.04
CA LYS A 469 -18.41 -5.87 -16.39
C LYS A 469 -16.94 -6.10 -16.77
N GLU A 470 -16.56 -5.84 -18.01
CA GLU A 470 -15.18 -5.97 -18.49
C GLU A 470 -14.20 -5.06 -17.74
N GLY A 471 -14.66 -3.92 -17.22
CA GLY A 471 -13.86 -2.98 -16.42
C GLY A 471 -13.88 -3.23 -14.91
N MET A 472 -14.56 -4.27 -14.41
CA MET A 472 -14.71 -4.54 -12.97
C MET A 472 -13.67 -5.50 -12.40
N ASN A 473 -13.47 -5.43 -11.09
CA ASN A 473 -12.75 -6.38 -10.26
C ASN A 473 -11.29 -6.61 -10.70
N LYS A 474 -10.97 -7.79 -11.22
CA LYS A 474 -9.61 -8.18 -11.64
C LYS A 474 -9.12 -7.38 -12.86
N ASN A 475 -10.04 -6.88 -13.67
CA ASN A 475 -9.72 -6.14 -14.89
C ASN A 475 -9.59 -4.64 -14.65
N ARG A 476 -9.90 -4.16 -13.43
CA ARG A 476 -9.79 -2.76 -13.08
C ARG A 476 -8.33 -2.39 -12.84
N LEU A 477 -7.85 -1.44 -13.65
CA LEU A 477 -6.48 -0.91 -13.64
C LEU A 477 -6.15 -0.10 -12.39
#